data_AF-A0A816RJ05-F1
#
_entry.id   AF-A0A816RJ05-F1
#
_cell.length_a   1.000
_cell.length_b   1.000
_cell.length_c   1.000
_cell.angle_alpha   90.00
_cell.angle_beta   90.00
_cell.angle_gamma   90.00
#
_symmetry.space_group_name_H-M   'P 1'
#
loop_
_entity.id
_entity.type
_entity.pdbx_description
1 polymer ?
#
loop_
_entity_poly.entity_id
_entity_poly.type
_entity_poly.pdbx_seq_one_letter_code
_entity_poly.pdbx_strand_id
1 'polypeptide(L)'
;MFLLVLSSDSETSHDLNENLTMVPILKSSISGLSSVSRNTEINEQISNVSSNIESNQTIYHTQTTINDYFIDDINSFQLIRDLNENSAKFCIRCKIIYISPIRIFGTNNKVFDAIVCDSEDEIKVVGFNDDVDRIYHLMTIIIENGRIQKSNENYRTAYSLLEIRLVTNTNVQLYNSNSFKPNIKITKKTIHDISQLVNGSNVDTEGEIINDNGVSTTTSQINGSTFHRRSIKIQDETGKINVTIWNKKNEEIPDNVINQHIRIRNGKINVYNDYVSINVSDRTIIQLY
;
A
#
# COMPACT_ATOMS: atom_id res chain seq x y z
N MET A 1 5.37 -2.00 -30.46
CA MET A 1 6.38 -0.93 -30.55
C MET A 1 6.41 -0.23 -29.20
N PHE A 2 7.26 -0.70 -28.29
CA PHE A 2 7.67 0.04 -27.10
C PHE A 2 9.18 0.17 -27.25
N LEU A 3 9.63 1.37 -27.65
CA LEU A 3 11.03 1.75 -27.57
C LEU A 3 11.32 2.11 -26.11
N LEU A 4 12.23 1.38 -25.48
CA LEU A 4 13.03 1.90 -24.37
C LEU A 4 14.47 1.87 -24.85
N VAL A 5 14.96 3.05 -25.20
CA VAL A 5 16.36 3.31 -25.52
C VAL A 5 17.13 3.28 -24.20
N LEU A 6 17.94 2.24 -24.02
CA LEU A 6 19.09 2.26 -23.11
C LEU A 6 20.26 1.68 -23.91
N SER A 7 21.01 2.54 -24.59
CA SER A 7 22.47 2.38 -24.68
C SER A 7 23.03 2.71 -23.29
N SER A 8 23.91 1.96 -22.66
CA SER A 8 25.02 1.12 -23.15
C SER A 8 25.22 -0.09 -22.22
N ASP A 9 26.05 -1.03 -22.69
CA ASP A 9 26.68 -2.14 -21.98
C ASP A 9 26.01 -3.51 -22.17
N SER A 10 26.38 -4.15 -23.27
CA SER A 10 26.01 -5.52 -23.66
C SER A 10 26.41 -6.60 -22.64
N GLU A 11 27.33 -6.32 -21.72
CA GLU A 11 27.78 -7.26 -20.68
C GLU A 11 26.75 -7.40 -19.55
N THR A 12 26.14 -6.31 -19.09
CA THR A 12 25.16 -6.34 -17.97
C THR A 12 23.90 -7.16 -18.29
N SER A 13 23.47 -7.16 -19.55
CA SER A 13 22.30 -7.93 -20.01
C SER A 13 22.54 -9.44 -20.06
N HIS A 14 23.80 -9.87 -20.19
CA HIS A 14 24.16 -11.27 -20.30
C HIS A 14 24.26 -11.93 -18.91
N ASP A 15 24.83 -11.22 -17.93
CA ASP A 15 24.92 -11.65 -16.52
C ASP A 15 23.54 -11.72 -15.85
N LEU A 16 22.63 -10.80 -16.17
CA LEU A 16 21.24 -10.85 -15.70
C LEU A 16 20.51 -12.10 -16.22
N ASN A 17 20.73 -12.47 -17.49
CA ASN A 17 20.11 -13.65 -18.09
C ASN A 17 20.65 -14.97 -17.52
N GLU A 18 21.96 -15.10 -17.28
CA GLU A 18 22.52 -16.29 -16.63
C GLU A 18 22.01 -16.45 -15.18
N ASN A 19 21.93 -15.35 -14.42
CA ASN A 19 21.39 -15.39 -13.05
C ASN A 19 19.88 -15.73 -13.00
N LEU A 20 19.09 -15.29 -13.99
CA LEU A 20 17.68 -15.69 -14.15
C LEU A 20 17.52 -17.17 -14.50
N THR A 21 18.49 -17.78 -15.21
CA THR A 21 18.45 -19.21 -15.55
C THR A 21 18.73 -20.15 -14.37
N MET A 22 19.30 -19.64 -13.27
CA MET A 22 19.57 -20.40 -12.03
C MET A 22 18.34 -20.49 -11.11
N VAL A 23 17.35 -19.62 -11.29
CA VAL A 23 16.15 -19.53 -10.45
C VAL A 23 15.33 -20.85 -10.41
N PRO A 24 15.10 -21.57 -11.53
CA PRO A 24 14.40 -22.84 -11.52
C PRO A 24 15.15 -23.96 -10.78
N ILE A 25 16.48 -23.90 -10.73
CA ILE A 25 17.32 -24.90 -10.03
C ILE A 25 17.18 -24.69 -8.52
N LEU A 26 17.26 -23.43 -8.08
CA LEU A 26 17.08 -23.06 -6.67
C LEU A 26 15.68 -23.43 -6.17
N LYS A 27 14.65 -23.23 -7.00
CA LYS A 27 13.25 -23.64 -6.72
C LYS A 27 13.09 -25.11 -6.29
N SER A 28 13.86 -26.02 -6.89
CA SER A 28 13.81 -27.46 -6.57
C SER A 28 14.48 -27.82 -5.24
N SER A 29 15.47 -27.04 -4.81
CA SER A 29 16.26 -27.31 -3.61
C SER A 29 15.56 -26.86 -2.32
N ILE A 30 14.75 -25.80 -2.40
CA ILE A 30 14.04 -25.23 -1.24
C ILE A 30 12.61 -25.78 -1.04
N SER A 31 12.07 -26.54 -2.00
CA SER A 31 10.73 -27.12 -1.90
C SER A 31 10.65 -28.18 -0.78
N GLY A 32 10.06 -27.82 0.36
CA GLY A 32 9.81 -28.74 1.49
C GLY A 32 10.33 -28.25 2.84
N LEU A 33 11.06 -27.13 2.89
CA LEU A 33 11.62 -26.59 4.14
C LEU A 33 10.62 -25.74 4.92
N SER A 34 10.82 -25.69 6.24
CA SER A 34 10.13 -24.78 7.16
C SER A 34 10.48 -23.31 6.85
N SER A 35 9.57 -22.37 7.13
CA SER A 35 9.73 -20.95 6.80
C SER A 35 11.01 -20.31 7.36
N VAL A 36 11.44 -20.72 8.56
CA VAL A 36 12.67 -20.23 9.21
C VAL A 36 13.92 -20.76 8.50
N SER A 37 13.98 -22.08 8.25
CA SER A 37 15.12 -22.70 7.56
C SER A 37 15.28 -22.18 6.13
N ARG A 38 14.16 -21.88 5.46
CA ARG A 38 14.12 -21.35 4.11
C ARG A 38 14.72 -19.95 4.00
N ASN A 39 14.41 -19.07 4.96
CA ASN A 39 14.96 -17.71 4.98
C ASN A 39 16.49 -17.71 5.20
N THR A 40 17.02 -18.63 6.02
CA THR A 40 18.47 -18.77 6.21
C THR A 40 19.17 -19.23 4.93
N GLU A 41 18.62 -20.23 4.24
CA GLU A 41 19.20 -20.80 3.02
C GLU A 41 19.12 -19.84 1.82
N ILE A 42 18.04 -19.06 1.72
CA ILE A 42 17.89 -17.98 0.74
C ILE A 42 18.96 -16.90 0.96
N ASN A 43 19.18 -16.48 2.21
CA ASN A 43 20.19 -15.46 2.53
C ASN A 43 21.61 -15.94 2.21
N GLU A 44 21.93 -17.21 2.47
CA GLU A 44 23.22 -17.79 2.10
C GLU A 44 23.42 -17.84 0.58
N GLN A 45 22.40 -18.22 -0.19
CA GLN A 45 22.49 -18.27 -1.65
C GLN A 45 22.57 -16.88 -2.29
N ILE A 46 21.85 -15.89 -1.76
CA ILE A 46 21.96 -14.50 -2.19
C ILE A 46 23.35 -13.93 -1.93
N SER A 47 23.94 -14.25 -0.77
CA SER A 47 25.31 -13.85 -0.44
C SER A 47 26.33 -14.43 -1.43
N ASN A 48 26.13 -15.67 -1.90
CA ASN A 48 27.01 -16.33 -2.85
C ASN A 48 26.88 -15.78 -4.29
N VAL A 49 25.71 -15.32 -4.70
CA VAL A 49 25.52 -14.67 -6.02
C VAL A 49 26.08 -13.24 -6.00
N SER A 50 25.97 -12.56 -4.86
CA SER A 50 26.39 -11.15 -4.71
C SER A 50 27.91 -10.98 -4.64
N SER A 51 28.68 -12.03 -4.35
CA SER A 51 30.15 -11.98 -4.28
C SER A 51 30.85 -11.86 -5.64
N ASN A 52 30.10 -11.97 -6.75
CA ASN A 52 30.64 -11.99 -8.12
C ASN A 52 30.32 -10.71 -8.93
N ILE A 53 29.79 -9.66 -8.32
CA ILE A 53 29.32 -8.44 -9.02
C ILE A 53 30.15 -7.23 -8.55
N GLU A 54 30.82 -6.53 -9.48
CA GLU A 54 31.83 -5.50 -9.14
C GLU A 54 31.26 -4.09 -8.84
N SER A 55 29.95 -3.83 -9.02
CA SER A 55 29.36 -2.48 -8.86
C SER A 55 28.20 -2.41 -7.87
N ASN A 56 28.36 -1.60 -6.81
CA ASN A 56 27.42 -1.50 -5.69
C ASN A 56 25.95 -1.22 -6.08
N GLN A 57 25.67 -0.35 -7.04
CA GLN A 57 24.29 -0.05 -7.46
C GLN A 57 23.61 -1.22 -8.18
N THR A 58 24.37 -1.96 -9.01
CA THR A 58 23.92 -3.16 -9.71
C THR A 58 23.67 -4.30 -8.73
N ILE A 59 24.50 -4.43 -7.69
CA ILE A 59 24.31 -5.40 -6.60
C ILE A 59 22.95 -5.18 -5.92
N TYR A 60 22.62 -3.96 -5.49
CA TYR A 60 21.35 -3.71 -4.79
C TYR A 60 20.13 -3.97 -5.68
N HIS A 61 20.14 -3.50 -6.93
CA HIS A 61 19.01 -3.70 -7.83
C HIS A 61 18.80 -5.18 -8.16
N THR A 62 19.88 -5.92 -8.41
CA THR A 62 19.82 -7.36 -8.73
C THR A 62 19.43 -8.19 -7.51
N GLN A 63 19.95 -7.87 -6.33
CA GLN A 63 19.59 -8.50 -5.06
C GLN A 63 18.12 -8.25 -4.69
N THR A 64 17.59 -7.07 -4.97
CA THR A 64 16.17 -6.74 -4.80
C THR A 64 15.32 -7.52 -5.80
N THR A 65 15.70 -7.54 -7.08
CA THR A 65 14.96 -8.27 -8.13
C THR A 65 14.92 -9.79 -7.89
N ILE A 66 16.04 -10.35 -7.41
CA ILE A 66 16.15 -11.77 -7.01
C ILE A 66 15.27 -12.03 -5.78
N ASN A 67 15.37 -11.21 -4.74
CA ASN A 67 14.50 -11.31 -3.54
C ASN A 67 13.01 -11.27 -3.91
N ASP A 68 12.63 -10.34 -4.77
CA ASP A 68 11.26 -10.16 -5.24
C ASP A 68 10.73 -11.41 -5.94
N TYR A 69 11.54 -12.00 -6.83
CA TYR A 69 11.19 -13.23 -7.55
C TYR A 69 11.11 -14.44 -6.61
N PHE A 70 12.03 -14.57 -5.65
CA PHE A 70 12.03 -15.68 -4.69
C PHE A 70 10.87 -15.59 -3.69
N ILE A 71 10.53 -14.41 -3.16
CA ILE A 71 9.42 -14.25 -2.22
C ILE A 71 8.08 -14.57 -2.90
N ASP A 72 7.90 -14.15 -4.16
CA ASP A 72 6.69 -14.38 -4.94
C ASP A 72 6.52 -15.83 -5.43
N ASP A 73 7.61 -16.53 -5.78
CA ASP A 73 7.55 -17.93 -6.23
C ASP A 73 7.46 -18.94 -5.07
N ILE A 74 7.90 -18.58 -3.86
CA ILE A 74 7.92 -19.47 -2.69
C ILE A 74 6.59 -19.44 -1.93
N ASN A 75 5.97 -18.26 -1.83
CA ASN A 75 4.72 -18.09 -1.12
C ASN A 75 3.56 -18.17 -2.12
N SER A 76 2.76 -19.23 -2.02
CA SER A 76 1.50 -19.32 -2.76
C SER A 76 0.49 -18.32 -2.18
N PHE A 77 0.62 -17.05 -2.55
CA PHE A 77 -0.28 -15.99 -2.11
C PHE A 77 -1.68 -16.18 -2.71
N GLN A 78 -2.68 -16.23 -1.83
CA GLN A 78 -4.08 -16.22 -2.22
C GLN A 78 -4.54 -14.78 -2.46
N LEU A 79 -5.53 -14.61 -3.34
CA LEU A 79 -6.25 -13.34 -3.43
C LEU A 79 -7.22 -13.21 -2.25
N ILE A 80 -7.43 -11.98 -1.80
CA ILE A 80 -8.35 -11.64 -0.71
C ILE A 80 -9.77 -12.14 -1.02
N ARG A 81 -10.19 -12.08 -2.28
CA ARG A 81 -11.52 -12.54 -2.72
C ARG A 81 -11.75 -14.04 -2.52
N ASP A 82 -10.67 -14.83 -2.48
CA ASP A 82 -10.73 -16.30 -2.38
C ASP A 82 -10.76 -16.76 -0.91
N LEU A 83 -10.62 -15.84 0.05
CA LEU A 83 -10.73 -16.13 1.47
C LEU A 83 -12.16 -16.49 1.87
N ASN A 84 -12.29 -17.42 2.80
CA ASN A 84 -13.57 -17.85 3.37
C ASN A 84 -13.45 -18.10 4.88
N GLU A 85 -14.57 -18.11 5.60
CA GLU A 85 -14.62 -18.28 7.07
C GLU A 85 -14.02 -19.61 7.56
N ASN A 86 -13.97 -20.62 6.70
CA ASN A 86 -13.46 -21.95 7.03
C ASN A 86 -11.97 -22.12 6.67
N SER A 87 -11.32 -21.11 6.09
CA SER A 87 -9.90 -21.15 5.75
C SER A 87 -9.06 -21.21 7.03
N ALA A 88 -8.71 -22.42 7.45
CA ALA A 88 -7.86 -22.66 8.62
C ALA A 88 -6.42 -22.15 8.44
N LYS A 89 -5.95 -22.07 7.18
CA LYS A 89 -4.66 -21.51 6.78
C LYS A 89 -4.83 -20.68 5.52
N PHE A 90 -4.22 -19.50 5.51
CA PHE A 90 -4.11 -18.65 4.34
C PHE A 90 -2.79 -17.90 4.38
N CYS A 91 -2.34 -17.45 3.22
CA CYS A 91 -1.21 -16.53 3.08
C CYS A 91 -1.61 -15.49 2.03
N ILE A 92 -1.67 -14.22 2.42
CA ILE A 92 -1.96 -13.11 1.50
C ILE A 92 -0.82 -12.11 1.53
N ARG A 93 -0.53 -11.50 0.39
CA ARG A 93 0.27 -10.27 0.28
C ARG A 93 -0.68 -9.10 0.07
N CYS A 94 -0.53 -8.05 0.84
CA CYS A 94 -1.43 -6.91 0.79
C CYS A 94 -0.73 -5.60 1.18
N LYS A 95 -1.25 -4.48 0.68
CA LYS A 95 -0.83 -3.15 1.10
C LYS A 95 -1.80 -2.65 2.14
N ILE A 96 -1.28 -2.11 3.24
CA ILE A 96 -2.07 -1.36 4.21
C ILE A 96 -2.43 -0.02 3.59
N ILE A 97 -3.71 0.21 3.36
CA ILE A 97 -4.24 1.43 2.74
C ILE A 97 -4.89 2.37 3.75
N TYR A 98 -5.22 1.86 4.94
CA TYR A 98 -5.72 2.66 6.04
C TYR A 98 -5.42 1.99 7.38
N ILE A 99 -5.08 2.78 8.40
CA ILE A 99 -4.99 2.36 9.80
C ILE A 99 -5.87 3.30 10.63
N SER A 100 -6.77 2.73 11.42
CA SER A 100 -7.63 3.49 12.32
C SER A 100 -6.85 4.07 13.49
N PRO A 101 -7.29 5.19 14.10
CA PRO A 101 -6.81 5.59 15.41
C PRO A 101 -6.95 4.46 16.42
N ILE A 102 -5.92 4.30 17.28
CA ILE A 102 -5.91 3.29 18.34
C ILE A 102 -7.04 3.61 19.32
N ARG A 103 -7.94 2.64 19.54
CA ARG A 103 -9.02 2.72 20.52
C ARG A 103 -8.62 1.99 21.78
N ILE A 104 -8.71 2.67 22.92
CA ILE A 104 -8.41 2.09 24.24
C ILE A 104 -9.72 1.65 24.90
N PHE A 105 -9.72 0.47 25.52
CA PHE A 105 -10.87 -0.03 26.27
C PHE A 105 -10.44 -0.79 27.53
N GLY A 106 -11.25 -0.69 28.58
CA GLY A 106 -10.85 -1.16 29.92
C GLY A 106 -9.60 -0.43 30.41
N THR A 107 -8.81 -1.09 31.25
CA THR A 107 -7.63 -0.47 31.86
C THR A 107 -6.44 -0.39 30.90
N ASN A 108 -6.15 -1.47 30.16
CA ASN A 108 -4.90 -1.60 29.39
C ASN A 108 -5.09 -2.24 27.99
N ASN A 109 -6.32 -2.41 27.50
CA ASN A 109 -6.50 -3.01 26.18
C ASN A 109 -6.55 -1.93 25.11
N LYS A 110 -5.91 -2.22 23.98
CA LYS A 110 -5.97 -1.38 22.78
C LYS A 110 -6.37 -2.21 21.58
N VAL A 111 -7.14 -1.61 20.69
CA VAL A 111 -7.58 -2.21 19.42
C VAL A 111 -7.42 -1.21 18.31
N PHE A 112 -7.04 -1.70 17.13
CA PHE A 112 -7.11 -0.96 15.89
C PHE A 112 -7.70 -1.85 14.81
N ASP A 113 -8.23 -1.21 13.78
CA ASP A 113 -8.48 -1.86 12.51
C ASP A 113 -7.68 -1.19 11.41
N ALA A 114 -7.27 -2.01 10.44
CA ALA A 114 -6.66 -1.57 9.21
C ALA A 114 -7.51 -2.04 8.03
N ILE A 115 -7.43 -1.32 6.91
CA ILE A 115 -7.89 -1.82 5.62
C ILE A 115 -6.63 -2.18 4.84
N VAL A 116 -6.59 -3.42 4.35
CA VAL A 116 -5.54 -3.89 3.46
C VAL A 116 -6.13 -4.28 2.12
N CYS A 117 -5.38 -4.10 1.04
CA CYS A 117 -5.84 -4.49 -0.30
C CYS A 117 -4.76 -5.24 -1.08
N ASP A 118 -5.21 -6.09 -2.00
CA ASP A 118 -4.39 -6.67 -3.05
C ASP A 118 -4.67 -6.00 -4.39
N SER A 119 -4.36 -6.67 -5.51
CA SER A 119 -4.61 -6.15 -6.85
C SER A 119 -6.10 -6.10 -7.22
N GLU A 120 -6.95 -6.82 -6.50
CA GLU A 120 -8.36 -7.00 -6.85
C GLU A 120 -9.31 -6.61 -5.73
N ASP A 121 -9.03 -6.92 -4.46
CA ASP A 121 -9.97 -6.76 -3.35
C ASP A 121 -9.32 -6.19 -2.10
N GLU A 122 -10.17 -5.83 -1.15
CA GLU A 122 -9.75 -5.30 0.15
C GLU A 122 -10.45 -6.01 1.29
N ILE A 123 -9.79 -6.07 2.44
CA ILE A 123 -10.33 -6.68 3.65
C ILE A 123 -9.94 -5.88 4.88
N LYS A 124 -10.83 -5.88 5.86
CA LYS A 124 -10.55 -5.30 7.18
C LYS A 124 -9.70 -6.27 7.99
N VAL A 125 -8.64 -5.77 8.61
CA VAL A 125 -7.79 -6.50 9.55
C VAL A 125 -7.97 -5.87 10.92
N VAL A 126 -8.19 -6.69 11.96
CA VAL A 126 -8.37 -6.24 13.34
C VAL A 126 -7.27 -6.81 14.21
N GLY A 127 -6.52 -5.93 14.88
CA GLY A 127 -5.43 -6.29 15.80
C GLY A 127 -5.67 -5.75 17.20
N PHE A 128 -5.17 -6.49 18.20
CA PHE A 128 -5.28 -6.13 19.61
C PHE A 128 -3.89 -6.03 20.24
N ASN A 129 -3.74 -5.13 21.22
CA ASN A 129 -2.56 -5.05 22.09
C ASN A 129 -1.27 -5.05 21.26
N ASP A 130 -0.41 -6.06 21.41
CA ASP A 130 0.91 -6.15 20.75
C ASP A 130 0.82 -6.15 19.21
N ASP A 131 -0.32 -6.54 18.62
CA ASP A 131 -0.53 -6.46 17.17
C ASP A 131 -0.44 -5.02 16.65
N VAL A 132 -0.86 -4.04 17.47
CA VAL A 132 -0.80 -2.62 17.12
C VAL A 132 0.64 -2.25 16.82
N ASP A 133 1.54 -2.54 17.75
CA ASP A 133 2.93 -2.09 17.68
C ASP A 133 3.68 -2.81 16.55
N ARG A 134 3.31 -4.08 16.27
CA ARG A 134 3.90 -4.89 15.18
C ARG A 134 3.58 -4.36 13.78
N ILE A 135 2.39 -3.79 13.57
CA ILE A 135 1.86 -3.51 12.22
C ILE A 135 1.89 -2.03 11.88
N TYR A 136 1.85 -1.14 12.88
CA TYR A 136 1.60 0.29 12.69
C TYR A 136 2.59 0.99 11.74
N HIS A 137 3.81 0.46 11.60
CA HIS A 137 4.87 1.04 10.78
C HIS A 137 5.09 0.34 9.43
N LEU A 138 4.28 -0.67 9.11
CA LEU A 138 4.42 -1.43 7.87
C LEU A 138 3.55 -0.82 6.76
N MET A 139 4.01 -0.89 5.52
CA MET A 139 3.25 -0.42 4.35
C MET A 139 2.68 -1.59 3.55
N THR A 140 3.54 -2.48 3.07
CA THR A 140 3.16 -3.70 2.35
C THR A 140 3.55 -4.90 3.20
N ILE A 141 2.63 -5.85 3.39
CA ILE A 141 2.79 -6.94 4.34
C ILE A 141 2.35 -8.28 3.75
N ILE A 142 2.91 -9.34 4.31
CA ILE A 142 2.39 -10.70 4.22
C ILE A 142 1.61 -10.97 5.51
N ILE A 143 0.41 -11.53 5.40
CA ILE A 143 -0.36 -12.06 6.53
C ILE A 143 -0.54 -13.56 6.32
N GLU A 144 -0.01 -14.35 7.26
CA GLU A 144 -0.22 -15.79 7.31
C GLU A 144 -1.09 -16.18 8.49
N ASN A 145 -2.14 -16.93 8.19
CA ASN A 145 -3.14 -17.39 9.15
C ASN A 145 -3.85 -16.24 9.88
N GLY A 146 -4.81 -16.61 10.72
CA GLY A 146 -5.68 -15.68 11.42
C GLY A 146 -7.09 -16.22 11.46
N ARG A 147 -7.98 -15.52 12.14
CA ARG A 147 -9.39 -15.89 12.16
C ARG A 147 -10.15 -15.05 11.15
N ILE A 148 -10.66 -15.69 10.11
CA ILE A 148 -11.59 -15.05 9.17
C ILE A 148 -13.00 -15.17 9.73
N GLN A 149 -13.73 -14.07 9.74
CA GLN A 149 -15.11 -14.00 10.24
C GLN A 149 -15.92 -12.98 9.43
N LYS A 150 -17.25 -13.05 9.51
CA LYS A 150 -18.10 -12.00 8.93
C LYS A 150 -17.80 -10.65 9.58
N SER A 151 -17.70 -9.62 8.74
CA SER A 151 -17.55 -8.26 9.21
C SER A 151 -18.87 -7.75 9.79
N ASN A 152 -18.79 -7.02 10.90
CA ASN A 152 -19.95 -6.40 11.50
C ASN A 152 -20.38 -5.20 10.65
N GLU A 153 -21.57 -5.26 10.05
CA GLU A 153 -22.09 -4.23 9.15
C GLU A 153 -22.10 -2.82 9.77
N ASN A 154 -22.34 -2.70 11.08
CA ASN A 154 -22.36 -1.42 11.78
C ASN A 154 -20.96 -0.78 11.91
N TYR A 155 -19.89 -1.57 11.74
CA TYR A 155 -18.49 -1.15 11.91
C TYR A 155 -17.61 -1.55 10.72
N ARG A 156 -18.23 -1.89 9.58
CA ARG A 156 -17.52 -2.31 8.38
C ARG A 156 -16.92 -1.10 7.69
N THR A 157 -15.60 -1.13 7.50
CA THR A 157 -14.82 -0.05 6.90
C THR A 157 -14.26 -0.42 5.52
N ALA A 158 -14.15 -1.72 5.23
CA ALA A 158 -13.76 -2.26 3.92
C ALA A 158 -14.98 -2.73 3.12
N TYR A 159 -14.83 -2.92 1.81
CA TYR A 159 -15.90 -3.46 0.95
C TYR A 159 -16.17 -4.95 1.20
N SER A 160 -15.17 -5.74 1.60
CA SER A 160 -15.35 -7.17 1.87
C SER A 160 -16.35 -7.40 3.01
N LEU A 161 -17.18 -8.44 2.84
CA LEU A 161 -18.12 -8.91 3.85
C LEU A 161 -17.42 -9.71 4.97
N LEU A 162 -16.13 -10.01 4.80
CA LEU A 162 -15.29 -10.70 5.76
C LEU A 162 -14.29 -9.73 6.39
N GLU A 163 -13.74 -10.14 7.54
CA GLU A 163 -12.62 -9.49 8.19
C GLU A 163 -11.64 -10.55 8.72
N ILE A 164 -10.36 -10.18 8.78
CA ILE A 164 -9.32 -10.97 9.40
C ILE A 164 -9.09 -10.44 10.81
N ARG A 165 -9.26 -11.30 11.81
CA ARG A 165 -8.82 -11.02 13.17
C ARG A 165 -7.46 -11.66 13.42
N LEU A 166 -6.51 -10.83 13.81
CA LEU A 166 -5.20 -11.29 14.24
C LEU A 166 -5.33 -12.03 15.57
N VAL A 167 -4.66 -13.17 15.66
CA VAL A 167 -4.65 -14.06 16.82
C VAL A 167 -3.22 -14.54 17.10
N THR A 168 -3.00 -15.29 18.18
CA THR A 168 -1.67 -15.68 18.66
C THR A 168 -0.77 -16.36 17.61
N ASN A 169 -1.35 -17.10 16.65
CA ASN A 169 -0.60 -17.78 15.59
C ASN A 169 -0.60 -17.03 14.24
N THR A 170 -1.06 -15.77 14.21
CA THR A 170 -0.97 -14.95 13.00
C THR A 170 0.44 -14.40 12.85
N ASN A 171 1.06 -14.72 11.71
CA ASN A 171 2.34 -14.16 11.30
C ASN A 171 2.08 -12.95 10.40
N VAL A 172 2.73 -11.83 10.70
CA VAL A 172 2.70 -10.63 9.87
C VAL A 172 4.13 -10.20 9.62
N GLN A 173 4.49 -10.05 8.34
CA GLN A 173 5.85 -9.73 7.92
C GLN A 173 5.81 -8.60 6.90
N LEU A 174 6.86 -7.79 6.89
CA LEU A 174 7.07 -6.78 5.86
C LEU A 174 7.33 -7.45 4.52
N TYR A 175 6.65 -6.97 3.48
CA TYR A 175 6.90 -7.37 2.10
C TYR A 175 7.66 -6.23 1.40
N ASN A 176 8.95 -6.48 1.10
CA ASN A 176 9.89 -5.46 0.62
C ASN A 176 10.02 -5.37 -0.92
N SER A 177 9.15 -6.07 -1.65
CA SER A 177 9.22 -6.11 -3.11
C SER A 177 8.35 -5.06 -3.76
N ASN A 178 8.85 -4.51 -4.87
CA ASN A 178 8.14 -3.55 -5.70
C ASN A 178 7.31 -4.22 -6.82
N SER A 179 7.35 -5.56 -6.93
CA SER A 179 6.56 -6.32 -7.93
C SER A 179 5.05 -6.22 -7.67
N PHE A 180 4.68 -6.00 -6.41
CA PHE A 180 3.30 -6.02 -5.97
C PHE A 180 2.59 -4.72 -6.32
N LYS A 181 1.52 -4.85 -7.13
CA LYS A 181 0.71 -3.73 -7.60
C LYS A 181 -0.68 -3.77 -6.95
N PRO A 182 -0.83 -3.24 -5.72
CA PRO A 182 -2.13 -3.16 -5.06
C PRO A 182 -3.04 -2.17 -5.79
N ASN A 183 -4.34 -2.42 -5.76
CA ASN A 183 -5.33 -1.57 -6.42
C ASN A 183 -6.43 -1.17 -5.44
N ILE A 184 -6.52 0.11 -5.14
CA ILE A 184 -7.58 0.64 -4.26
C ILE A 184 -8.86 0.78 -5.07
N LYS A 185 -9.86 -0.02 -4.69
CA LYS A 185 -11.22 0.08 -5.23
C LYS A 185 -11.87 1.39 -4.77
N ILE A 186 -12.55 2.07 -5.70
CA ILE A 186 -13.33 3.29 -5.43
C ILE A 186 -14.67 3.28 -6.15
N THR A 187 -15.65 3.99 -5.59
CA THR A 187 -16.90 4.32 -6.30
C THR A 187 -16.74 5.70 -6.93
N LYS A 188 -16.04 5.75 -8.07
CA LYS A 188 -15.62 6.99 -8.73
C LYS A 188 -16.80 7.92 -9.05
N LYS A 189 -16.67 9.19 -8.67
CA LYS A 189 -17.43 10.33 -9.23
C LYS A 189 -16.53 11.16 -10.14
N THR A 190 -17.08 11.62 -11.26
CA THR A 190 -16.39 12.57 -12.15
C THR A 190 -16.26 13.92 -11.46
N ILE A 191 -15.23 14.71 -11.77
CA ILE A 191 -15.03 16.03 -11.16
C ILE A 191 -16.25 16.95 -11.38
N HIS A 192 -16.94 16.83 -12.51
CA HIS A 192 -18.19 17.55 -12.73
C HIS A 192 -19.28 17.15 -11.70
N ASP A 193 -19.48 15.85 -11.45
CA ASP A 193 -20.48 15.40 -10.46
C ASP A 193 -20.14 15.87 -9.03
N ILE A 194 -18.84 16.06 -8.74
CA ILE A 194 -18.38 16.56 -7.43
C ILE A 194 -18.89 17.98 -7.17
N SER A 195 -19.03 18.82 -8.20
CA SER A 195 -19.44 20.22 -8.03
C SER A 195 -20.86 20.37 -7.46
N GLN A 196 -21.67 19.30 -7.50
CA GLN A 196 -23.03 19.26 -7.01
C GLN A 196 -23.14 18.65 -5.60
N LEU A 197 -22.03 18.19 -5.03
CA LEU A 197 -22.02 17.56 -3.71
C LEU A 197 -22.08 18.60 -2.59
N VAL A 198 -22.78 18.23 -1.51
CA VAL A 198 -22.94 19.08 -0.34
C VAL A 198 -21.66 19.11 0.49
N ASN A 199 -21.38 20.27 1.11
CA ASN A 199 -20.29 20.43 2.06
C ASN A 199 -20.29 19.32 3.12
N GLY A 200 -19.13 18.73 3.37
CA GLY A 200 -18.96 17.65 4.32
C GLY A 200 -19.43 16.27 3.84
N SER A 201 -19.89 16.11 2.60
CA SER A 201 -20.05 14.78 2.01
C SER A 201 -18.69 14.13 1.74
N ASN A 202 -18.66 12.80 1.60
CA ASN A 202 -17.48 12.07 1.19
C ASN A 202 -17.55 11.76 -0.30
N VAL A 203 -16.40 11.73 -0.96
CA VAL A 203 -16.27 11.44 -2.38
C VAL A 203 -15.12 10.50 -2.63
N ASP A 204 -15.30 9.61 -3.62
CA ASP A 204 -14.19 8.94 -4.26
C ASP A 204 -14.01 9.49 -5.67
N THR A 205 -12.78 9.78 -6.06
CA THR A 205 -12.46 10.30 -7.38
C THR A 205 -11.03 9.95 -7.76
N GLU A 206 -10.70 10.16 -9.03
CA GLU A 206 -9.34 10.01 -9.54
C GLU A 206 -9.11 11.00 -10.67
N GLY A 207 -7.87 11.39 -10.87
CA GLY A 207 -7.49 12.34 -11.91
C GLY A 207 -5.99 12.45 -12.07
N GLU A 208 -5.56 13.11 -13.13
CA GLU A 208 -4.17 13.47 -13.36
C GLU A 208 -3.80 14.71 -12.54
N ILE A 209 -2.64 14.69 -11.86
CA ILE A 209 -2.13 15.84 -11.13
C ILE A 209 -1.52 16.84 -12.11
N ILE A 210 -2.15 18.01 -12.25
CA ILE A 210 -1.68 19.08 -13.16
C ILE A 210 -0.99 20.23 -12.46
N ASN A 211 -1.07 20.29 -11.13
CA ASN A 211 -0.37 21.28 -10.34
C ASN A 211 -0.14 20.75 -8.93
N ASP A 212 1.03 21.06 -8.39
CA ASP A 212 1.41 20.76 -7.03
C ASP A 212 2.20 21.95 -6.48
N ASN A 213 1.71 22.55 -5.40
CA ASN A 213 2.32 23.72 -4.78
C ASN A 213 3.32 23.34 -3.67
N GLY A 214 3.60 22.05 -3.50
CA GLY A 214 4.46 21.55 -2.43
C GLY A 214 3.84 21.74 -1.04
N VAL A 215 4.58 21.34 -0.02
CA VAL A 215 4.15 21.48 1.38
C VAL A 215 4.46 22.89 1.88
N SER A 216 3.43 23.57 2.36
CA SER A 216 3.51 24.89 3.00
C SER A 216 3.12 24.80 4.47
N THR A 217 3.68 25.67 5.31
CA THR A 217 3.34 25.74 6.73
C THR A 217 2.32 26.86 6.96
N THR A 218 1.22 26.56 7.64
CA THR A 218 0.16 27.50 8.00
C THR A 218 -0.06 27.48 9.51
N THR A 219 -0.24 28.65 10.13
CA THR A 219 -0.53 28.75 11.56
C THR A 219 -1.98 29.17 11.79
N SER A 220 -2.67 28.49 12.70
CA SER A 220 -4.03 28.85 13.11
C SER A 220 -4.03 30.18 13.86
N GLN A 221 -4.88 31.09 13.38
CA GLN A 221 -5.08 32.40 13.99
C GLN A 221 -5.77 32.32 15.37
N ILE A 222 -6.44 31.20 15.66
CA ILE A 222 -7.24 31.03 16.89
C ILE A 222 -6.39 30.55 18.06
N ASN A 223 -5.50 29.58 17.81
CA ASN A 223 -4.77 28.87 18.87
C ASN A 223 -3.26 28.78 18.63
N GLY A 224 -2.73 29.45 17.59
CA GLY A 224 -1.31 29.43 17.27
C GLY A 224 -0.77 28.08 16.82
N SER A 225 -1.61 27.07 16.60
CA SER A 225 -1.17 25.74 16.18
C SER A 225 -0.65 25.77 14.74
N THR A 226 0.46 25.09 14.49
CA THR A 226 1.09 24.97 13.18
C THR A 226 0.58 23.74 12.44
N PHE A 227 0.23 23.91 11.17
CA PHE A 227 -0.28 22.87 10.26
C PHE A 227 0.56 22.85 8.98
N HIS A 228 0.76 21.65 8.43
CA HIS A 228 1.39 21.51 7.12
C HIS A 228 0.30 21.26 6.07
N ARG A 229 0.31 22.05 5.00
CA ARG A 229 -0.70 22.04 3.95
C ARG A 229 -0.03 21.91 2.59
N ARG A 230 -0.40 20.88 1.82
CA ARG A 230 -0.10 20.77 0.38
C ARG A 230 -1.37 20.96 -0.40
N SER A 231 -1.31 21.75 -1.46
CA SER A 231 -2.45 21.95 -2.36
C SER A 231 -2.06 21.46 -3.74
N ILE A 232 -2.75 20.41 -4.20
CA ILE A 232 -2.62 19.90 -5.57
C ILE A 232 -3.88 20.21 -6.36
N LYS A 233 -3.79 20.21 -7.68
CA LYS A 233 -4.93 20.29 -8.59
C LYS A 233 -4.96 19.05 -9.45
N ILE A 234 -6.10 18.38 -9.48
CA ILE A 234 -6.32 17.20 -10.29
C ILE A 234 -7.30 17.53 -11.41
N GLN A 235 -7.17 16.83 -12.55
CA GLN A 235 -8.08 16.94 -13.68
C GLN A 235 -8.55 15.58 -14.16
N ASP A 236 -9.76 15.54 -14.69
CA ASP A 236 -10.30 14.46 -15.50
C ASP A 236 -10.93 15.06 -16.77
N GLU A 237 -11.59 14.25 -17.58
CA GLU A 237 -12.24 14.69 -18.82
C GLU A 237 -13.37 15.72 -18.59
N THR A 238 -13.88 15.80 -17.35
CA THR A 238 -15.07 16.59 -17.00
C THR A 238 -14.74 17.90 -16.29
N GLY A 239 -13.53 18.05 -15.74
CA GLY A 239 -13.16 19.28 -15.06
C GLY A 239 -11.85 19.23 -14.27
N LYS A 240 -11.68 20.23 -13.41
CA LYS A 240 -10.50 20.41 -12.53
C LYS A 240 -10.95 20.72 -11.12
N ILE A 241 -10.29 20.14 -10.12
CA ILE A 241 -10.59 20.41 -8.71
C ILE A 241 -9.32 20.51 -7.87
N ASN A 242 -9.36 21.37 -6.85
CA ASN A 242 -8.29 21.49 -5.88
C ASN A 242 -8.46 20.43 -4.78
N VAL A 243 -7.35 19.81 -4.42
CA VAL A 243 -7.26 18.86 -3.32
C VAL A 243 -6.27 19.41 -2.29
N THR A 244 -6.72 19.56 -1.04
CA THR A 244 -5.87 20.01 0.07
C THR A 244 -5.51 18.83 0.96
N ILE A 245 -4.21 18.60 1.13
CA ILE A 245 -3.63 17.55 1.96
C ILE A 245 -3.02 18.17 3.22
N TRP A 246 -3.21 17.51 4.36
CA TRP A 246 -2.87 18.05 5.68
C TRP A 246 -1.89 17.15 6.44
N ASN A 247 -0.98 17.79 7.19
CA ASN A 247 -0.11 17.15 8.18
C ASN A 247 0.63 15.92 7.62
N LYS A 248 0.56 14.79 8.33
CA LYS A 248 1.23 13.52 7.96
C LYS A 248 0.78 12.97 6.62
N LYS A 249 -0.43 13.30 6.15
CA LYS A 249 -0.89 12.87 4.83
C LYS A 249 -0.05 13.45 3.69
N ASN A 250 0.69 14.53 3.94
CA ASN A 250 1.63 15.06 2.95
C ASN A 250 2.79 14.08 2.69
N GLU A 251 3.18 13.27 3.69
CA GLU A 251 4.27 12.30 3.59
C GLU A 251 3.88 11.09 2.71
N GLU A 252 2.58 10.86 2.46
CA GLU A 252 2.10 9.80 1.57
C GLU A 252 2.27 10.14 0.08
N ILE A 253 2.61 11.39 -0.26
CA ILE A 253 2.77 11.86 -1.63
C ILE A 253 4.24 12.30 -1.82
N PRO A 254 5.02 11.65 -2.68
CA PRO A 254 6.38 12.08 -2.99
C PRO A 254 6.38 13.45 -3.68
N ASP A 255 7.54 14.08 -3.80
CA ASP A 255 7.70 15.28 -4.62
C ASP A 255 7.65 14.94 -6.12
N ASN A 256 7.43 15.95 -6.97
CA ASN A 256 7.42 15.81 -8.44
C ASN A 256 6.34 14.85 -8.98
N VAL A 257 5.11 14.98 -8.47
CA VAL A 257 3.96 14.14 -8.85
C VAL A 257 3.13 14.68 -10.01
N ILE A 258 3.57 15.76 -10.65
CA ILE A 258 2.89 16.33 -11.83
C ILE A 258 2.90 15.29 -12.96
N ASN A 259 1.79 15.19 -13.69
CA ASN A 259 1.49 14.21 -14.74
C ASN A 259 1.33 12.76 -14.23
N GLN A 260 1.34 12.52 -12.92
CA GLN A 260 0.95 11.23 -12.35
C GLN A 260 -0.56 11.18 -12.10
N HIS A 261 -1.14 9.98 -12.10
CA HIS A 261 -2.53 9.80 -11.71
C HIS A 261 -2.64 9.58 -10.20
N ILE A 262 -3.65 10.20 -9.61
CA ILE A 262 -3.98 10.03 -8.19
C ILE A 262 -5.40 9.51 -8.05
N ARG A 263 -5.57 8.57 -7.14
CA ARG A 263 -6.85 8.08 -6.65
C ARG A 263 -7.07 8.56 -5.23
N ILE A 264 -8.25 9.07 -4.97
CA ILE A 264 -8.68 9.56 -3.67
C ILE A 264 -9.96 8.82 -3.30
N ARG A 265 -9.93 8.09 -2.19
CA ARG A 265 -11.11 7.47 -1.59
C ARG A 265 -11.46 8.16 -0.30
N ASN A 266 -12.75 8.40 -0.08
CA ASN A 266 -13.27 9.04 1.11
C ASN A 266 -12.65 10.43 1.34
N GLY A 267 -12.47 11.20 0.25
CA GLY A 267 -12.12 12.61 0.30
C GLY A 267 -13.29 13.43 0.83
N LYS A 268 -13.02 14.46 1.63
CA LYS A 268 -14.07 15.29 2.26
C LYS A 268 -14.38 16.49 1.37
N ILE A 269 -15.61 16.63 0.93
CA ILE A 269 -16.04 17.82 0.18
C ILE A 269 -16.01 19.03 1.10
N ASN A 270 -15.38 20.09 0.61
CA ASN A 270 -15.34 21.40 1.23
C ASN A 270 -15.91 22.43 0.27
N VAL A 271 -16.95 23.14 0.70
CA VAL A 271 -17.55 24.25 -0.07
C VAL A 271 -17.32 25.54 0.69
N TYR A 272 -16.60 26.47 0.08
CA TYR A 272 -16.31 27.78 0.65
C TYR A 272 -16.50 28.87 -0.40
N ASN A 273 -17.41 29.82 -0.16
CA ASN A 273 -17.78 30.89 -1.12
C ASN A 273 -18.06 30.32 -2.52
N ASP A 274 -18.89 29.28 -2.62
CA ASP A 274 -19.24 28.55 -3.85
C ASP A 274 -18.08 27.79 -4.54
N TYR A 275 -16.87 27.83 -3.99
CA TYR A 275 -15.76 27.01 -4.45
C TYR A 275 -15.81 25.63 -3.80
N VAL A 276 -15.94 24.60 -4.64
CA VAL A 276 -15.89 23.19 -4.23
C VAL A 276 -14.46 22.68 -4.33
N SER A 277 -13.98 22.07 -3.25
CA SER A 277 -12.67 21.42 -3.17
C SER A 277 -12.75 20.11 -2.39
N ILE A 278 -11.69 19.32 -2.45
CA ILE A 278 -11.56 18.08 -1.68
C ILE A 278 -10.52 18.29 -0.59
N ASN A 279 -10.87 17.98 0.64
CA ASN A 279 -9.95 17.91 1.78
C ASN A 279 -9.60 16.44 2.04
N VAL A 280 -8.30 16.18 2.16
CA VAL A 280 -7.78 14.89 2.61
C VAL A 280 -7.74 14.90 4.12
N SER A 281 -8.53 14.01 4.73
CA SER A 281 -8.58 13.80 6.17
C SER A 281 -7.76 12.56 6.57
N ASP A 282 -7.64 12.30 7.87
CA ASP A 282 -6.99 11.08 8.37
C ASP A 282 -7.65 9.79 7.86
N ARG A 283 -8.94 9.85 7.49
CA ARG A 283 -9.71 8.72 6.93
C ARG A 283 -9.69 8.64 5.41
N THR A 284 -9.06 9.60 4.74
CA THR A 284 -8.94 9.61 3.29
C THR A 284 -7.78 8.71 2.89
N ILE A 285 -8.01 7.87 1.88
CA ILE A 285 -7.01 6.96 1.32
C ILE A 285 -6.56 7.54 -0.01
N ILE A 286 -5.24 7.60 -0.22
CA ILE A 286 -4.63 8.13 -1.43
C ILE A 286 -3.74 7.06 -2.06
N GLN A 287 -3.78 6.97 -3.39
CA GLN A 287 -2.86 6.14 -4.17
C GLN A 287 -2.43 6.87 -5.44
N LEU A 288 -1.13 6.92 -5.69
CA LEU A 288 -0.56 7.26 -6.99
C LEU A 288 -0.44 5.99 -7.85
N TYR A 289 -0.68 6.12 -9.16
CA TYR A 289 -0.58 5.03 -10.12
C TYR A 289 -0.25 5.51 -11.54
#